data_AF-A0A5C8IMU7-F1
#
_entry.id   AF-A0A5C8IMU7-F1
#
_cell.length_a   1.000
_cell.length_b   1.000
_cell.length_c   1.000
_cell.angle_alpha   90.00
_cell.angle_beta   90.00
_cell.angle_gamma   90.00
#
_symmetry.space_group_name_H-M   'P 1'
#
loop_
_entity.id
_entity.type
_entity.pdbx_description
1 polymer ?
#
loop_
_entity_poly.entity_id
_entity_poly.type
_entity_poly.pdbx_seq_one_letter_code
_entity_poly.pdbx_strand_id
1 'polypeptide(L)' 'MGHWNYRVIKKLSSSGEYEYGIHEVYYDKDGNVEAWSENSLVPACPSKEDLLQDLERMKGALEKEVLVDEEGE' A
#
# COMPACT_ATOMS: atom_id res chain seq x y z
N MET A 1 -9.78 -5.45 16.98
CA MET A 1 -8.89 -4.28 16.83
C MET A 1 -8.61 -4.18 15.34
N GLY A 2 -8.70 -2.99 14.74
CA GLY A 2 -8.26 -2.84 13.34
C GLY A 2 -6.76 -3.07 13.19
N HIS A 3 -6.30 -3.24 11.96
CA HIS A 3 -4.89 -3.52 11.67
C HIS A 3 -4.44 -2.90 10.36
N TRP A 4 -3.12 -2.67 10.24
CA TRP A 4 -2.49 -2.16 9.04
C TRP A 4 -1.87 -3.29 8.22
N ASN A 5 -1.89 -3.15 6.90
CA ASN A 5 -1.25 -4.08 5.99
C ASN A 5 -0.74 -3.37 4.74
N TYR A 6 0.32 -3.90 4.12
CA TYR A 6 0.77 -3.41 2.83
C TYR A 6 -0.11 -3.97 1.71
N ARG A 7 -0.58 -3.09 0.82
CA ARG A 7 -1.33 -3.44 -0.39
C ARG A 7 -0.82 -2.65 -1.58
N VAL A 8 -0.95 -3.26 -2.77
CA VAL A 8 -0.82 -2.53 -4.02
C VAL A 8 -2.12 -1.77 -4.25
N ILE A 9 -2.00 -0.46 -4.45
CA ILE A 9 -3.08 0.40 -4.93
C ILE A 9 -2.69 0.88 -6.32
N LYS A 10 -3.65 0.88 -7.24
CA LYS A 10 -3.51 1.58 -8.52
C LYS A 10 -4.33 2.86 -8.52
N LYS A 11 -3.73 3.94 -9.04
CA LYS A 11 -4.37 5.24 -9.21
C LYS A 11 -4.32 5.63 -10.69
N LEU A 12 -5.38 6.26 -11.19
CA LEU A 12 -5.35 6.81 -12.54
C LEU A 12 -4.62 8.15 -12.50
N SER A 13 -3.53 8.29 -13.25
CA SER A 13 -2.78 9.53 -13.34
C SER A 13 -3.46 10.51 -14.30
N SER A 14 -3.02 11.77 -14.27
CA SER A 14 -3.49 12.82 -15.18
C SER A 14 -3.15 12.55 -16.65
N SER A 15 -2.21 11.65 -16.95
CA SER A 15 -1.94 11.19 -18.33
C SER A 15 -2.91 10.11 -18.81
N GLY A 16 -3.81 9.62 -17.94
CA GLY A 16 -4.74 8.53 -18.24
C GLY A 16 -4.11 7.14 -18.10
N GLU A 17 -2.91 7.04 -17.54
CA GLU A 17 -2.23 5.77 -17.26
C GLU A 17 -2.42 5.37 -15.79
N TYR A 18 -2.38 4.07 -15.49
CA TYR A 18 -2.41 3.62 -14.11
C TYR A 18 -1.01 3.62 -13.50
N GLU A 19 -0.87 4.29 -12.37
CA GLU A 19 0.30 4.21 -11.50
C GLU A 19 0.03 3.21 -10.37
N TYR A 20 0.98 2.33 -10.09
CA TYR A 20 0.88 1.31 -9.05
C TYR A 20 1.85 1.64 -7.92
N GLY A 21 1.34 1.68 -6.70
CA GLY A 21 2.13 1.96 -5.50
C GLY A 21 1.84 0.95 -4.40
N ILE A 22 2.80 0.78 -3.49
CA ILE A 22 2.56 0.07 -2.22
C ILE A 22 2.14 1.11 -1.18
N HIS A 23 1.01 0.88 -0.53
CA HIS A 23 0.44 1.75 0.50
C HIS A 23 0.21 0.97 1.79
N GLU A 24 0.21 1.70 2.90
CA GLU A 24 -0.32 1.20 4.18
C GLU A 24 -1.84 1.31 4.15
N VAL A 25 -2.53 0.18 4.28
CA VAL A 25 -3.99 0.10 4.27
C VAL A 25 -4.48 -0.32 5.65
N TYR A 26 -5.37 0.47 6.22
CA TYR A 26 -6.03 0.17 7.48
C TYR A 26 -7.33 -0.57 7.24
N TYR A 27 -7.47 -1.69 7.95
CA TYR A 27 -8.67 -2.51 7.98
C TYR A 27 -9.37 -2.36 9.31
N ASP A 28 -10.70 -2.18 9.27
CA ASP A 28 -11.54 -2.19 10.45
C ASP A 28 -11.59 -3.60 11.10
N LYS A 29 -12.36 -3.74 12.17
CA LYS A 29 -12.52 -5.01 12.89
C LYS A 29 -13.23 -6.10 12.08
N ASP A 30 -13.98 -5.71 11.04
CA ASP A 30 -14.79 -6.58 10.20
C ASP A 30 -14.05 -6.93 8.90
N GLY A 31 -12.84 -6.36 8.70
CA GLY A 31 -11.95 -6.61 7.56
C GLY A 31 -12.20 -5.68 6.37
N ASN A 32 -12.99 -4.62 6.54
CA ASN A 32 -13.22 -3.63 5.49
C ASN A 32 -12.08 -2.62 5.46
N VAL A 33 -11.72 -2.16 4.26
CA VAL A 33 -10.77 -1.07 4.08
C VAL A 33 -11.43 0.24 4.54
N GLU A 34 -10.81 0.92 5.50
CA GLU A 34 -11.32 2.18 6.06
C GLU A 34 -10.42 3.37 5.69
N ALA A 35 -9.11 3.14 5.48
CA ALA A 35 -8.18 4.19 5.06
C ALA A 35 -6.92 3.59 4.39
N TRP A 36 -6.18 4.43 3.66
CA TRP A 36 -4.82 4.13 3.20
C TRP A 36 -3.92 5.37 3.18
N SER A 37 -2.60 5.17 3.13
CA SER A 37 -1.64 6.27 2.97
C SER A 37 -1.87 6.99 1.64
N GLU A 38 -1.87 8.33 1.64
CA GLU A 38 -2.12 9.13 0.43
C GLU A 38 -1.09 8.83 -0.67
N ASN A 39 0.19 8.85 -0.30
CA ASN A 39 1.32 8.56 -1.16
C ASN A 39 1.79 7.10 -1.00
N SER A 40 2.41 6.57 -2.06
CA SER A 40 3.09 5.28 -2.00
C SER A 40 4.31 5.37 -1.09
N LEU A 41 4.62 4.26 -0.43
CA LEU A 41 5.67 4.21 0.57
C LEU A 41 7.06 4.11 -0.05
N VAL A 42 7.99 4.89 0.50
CA VAL A 42 9.43 4.71 0.31
C VAL A 42 9.98 4.23 1.66
N PRO A 43 10.43 2.96 1.79
CA PRO A 43 10.86 2.43 3.08
C PRO A 43 12.11 3.15 3.58
N ALA A 44 12.11 3.52 4.85
CA ALA A 44 13.23 4.14 5.54
C ALA A 44 13.40 3.49 6.91
N CYS A 45 14.49 2.74 7.07
CA CYS A 45 14.76 1.96 8.29
C CYS A 45 16.14 2.29 8.88
N PRO A 46 16.36 2.05 10.19
CA PRO A 46 17.63 2.37 10.86
C PRO A 46 18.82 1.50 10.42
N SER A 47 18.57 0.35 9.81
CA SER A 47 19.59 -0.60 9.35
C SER A 47 19.24 -1.22 7.99
N LYS A 48 20.23 -1.84 7.34
CA LYS A 48 20.00 -2.55 6.07
C LYS A 48 19.19 -3.83 6.28
N GLU A 49 19.37 -4.47 7.43
CA GLU A 49 18.66 -5.68 7.82
C GLU A 49 17.17 -5.41 8.08
N ASP A 50 16.84 -4.27 8.71
CA ASP A 50 15.46 -3.84 8.89
C ASP A 50 14.83 -3.43 7.56
N LEU A 51 15.58 -2.71 6.71
CA LEU A 51 15.14 -2.34 5.38
C LEU A 51 14.81 -3.58 4.52
N LEU A 52 15.66 -4.61 4.57
CA LEU A 52 15.40 -5.86 3.85
C LEU A 52 14.14 -6.56 4.35
N GLN A 53 13.91 -6.60 5.66
CA GLN A 53 12.69 -7.19 6.23
C GLN A 53 11.43 -6.44 5.80
N ASP A 54 11.46 -5.12 5.80
CA ASP A 54 10.32 -4.31 5.35
C ASP A 54 10.08 -4.47 3.84
N LEU A 55 11.14 -4.52 3.03
CA LEU A 55 11.03 -4.80 1.60
C LEU A 55 10.39 -6.17 1.32
N GLU A 56 10.74 -7.23 2.06
CA GLU A 56 10.10 -8.54 1.89
C GLU A 56 8.62 -8.52 2.31
N ARG A 57 8.25 -7.77 3.37
CA ARG A 57 6.84 -7.58 3.75
C ARG A 57 6.07 -6.82 2.67
N MET A 58 6.64 -5.74 2.16
CA MET A 58 6.06 -4.94 1.08
C MET A 58 5.91 -5.77 -0.20
N LYS A 59 6.92 -6.59 -0.55
CA LYS A 59 6.85 -7.51 -1.68
C LYS A 59 5.67 -8.49 -1.58
N GLY A 60 5.35 -8.97 -0.37
CA GLY A 60 4.17 -9.79 -0.13
C GLY A 60 2.84 -9.10 -0.48
N ALA A 61 2.80 -7.78 -0.62
CA ALA A 61 1.63 -7.06 -1.12
C ALA A 61 1.30 -7.38 -2.59
N LEU A 62 2.32 -7.72 -3.40
CA LEU A 62 2.17 -8.07 -4.82
C LEU A 62 1.40 -9.38 -5.03
N GLU A 63 1.33 -10.23 -4.00
CA GLU A 63 0.61 -11.52 -4.05
C GLU A 63 -0.88 -11.38 -3.70
N LYS A 64 -1.32 -10.17 -3.30
CA LYS A 64 -2.70 -9.88 -2.92
C LYS A 64 -3.42 -9.16 -4.07
N GLU A 65 -4.75 -9.15 -4.02
CA GLU A 65 -5.55 -8.36 -4.97
C GLU A 65 -5.15 -6.86 -4.91
N VAL A 66 -5.11 -6.24 -6.09
CA VAL A 66 -4.81 -4.81 -6.26
C VAL A 66 -6.06 -4.00 -5.96
N LEU A 67 -5.93 -3.01 -5.09
CA LEU A 67 -7.01 -2.07 -4.77
C LEU A 67 -7.02 -0.92 -5.78
N VAL A 68 -8.20 -0.34 -6.01
CA VAL A 68 -8.38 0.78 -6.95
C VAL A 68 -8.70 2.03 -6.14
N ASP A 69 -7.93 3.09 -6.35
CA ASP A 69 -8.26 4.42 -5.88
C ASP A 69 -9.13 5.10 -6.94
N GLU A 70 -10.44 5.19 -6.69
CA GLU A 70 -11.40 5.86 -7.58
C GLU A 70 -11.48 7.37 -7.33
N GLU A 71 -10.84 7.88 -6.26
CA GLU A 71 -10.68 9.31 -5.98
C GLU A 71 -9.48 9.86 -6.76
N GLY A 72 -9.55 9.77 -8.09
CA GLY A 72 -8.68 10.58 -8.95
C GLY A 72 -9.19 12.01 -8.96
N GLU A 73 -8.35 12.98 -8.57
CA GLU A 73 -8.60 14.42 -8.82
C GLU A 73 -8.84 14.72 -10.30
#